data_AF-A0A4C1ZKG7-F1
#
_entry.id   AF-A0A4C1ZKG7-F1
#
_cell.length_a   1.000
_cell.length_b   1.000
_cell.length_c   1.000
_cell.angle_alpha   90.00
_cell.angle_beta   90.00
_cell.angle_gamma   90.00
#
_symmetry.space_group_name_H-M   'P 1'
#
loop_
_entity.id
_entity.type
_entity.pdbx_description
1 polymer ?
#
loop_
_entity_poly.entity_id
_entity_poly.type
_entity_poly.pdbx_seq_one_letter_code
_entity_poly.pdbx_strand_id
1 'polypeptide(L)'
;MGWLKATWSRRYIHIDVIKGIYKNNKGKIKLETFGPSFAIERGVRQGNPLSPKLFIAILEDIISKIDWSKSGLYINGEYLSHLRFADDLVLLSECSTQLQQMMETLHLTSARVPGWGWK
;
A
#
# COMPACT_ATOMS: atom_id res chain seq x y z
N MET A 1 -1.59 -38.69 -2.03
CA MET A 1 -1.67 -37.42 -1.29
C MET A 1 -0.42 -36.53 -1.45
N GLY A 2 0.21 -36.49 -2.65
CA GLY A 2 1.41 -35.68 -2.94
C GLY A 2 1.19 -34.56 -3.97
N TRP A 3 0.24 -34.74 -4.89
CA TRP A 3 -0.09 -33.79 -5.95
C TRP A 3 -0.72 -32.48 -5.45
N LEU A 4 -1.51 -32.54 -4.37
CA LEU A 4 -2.09 -31.35 -3.74
C LEU A 4 -1.02 -30.48 -3.06
N LYS A 5 0.03 -31.06 -2.45
CA LYS A 5 1.12 -30.27 -1.84
C LYS A 5 1.99 -29.56 -2.89
N ALA A 6 2.27 -30.23 -4.01
CA ALA A 6 3.05 -29.66 -5.12
C ALA A 6 2.30 -28.50 -5.83
N THR A 7 0.98 -28.63 -5.99
CA THR A 7 0.13 -27.58 -6.60
C THR A 7 -0.11 -26.39 -5.66
N TRP A 8 -0.11 -26.59 -4.34
CA TRP A 8 -0.14 -25.50 -3.35
C TRP A 8 1.20 -24.76 -3.27
N SER A 9 2.33 -25.47 -3.31
CA SER A 9 3.67 -24.87 -3.25
C SER A 9 3.98 -23.95 -4.43
N ARG A 10 3.46 -24.24 -5.64
CA ARG A 10 3.60 -23.35 -6.80
C ARG A 10 2.81 -22.04 -6.71
N ARG A 11 1.69 -21.98 -5.97
CA ARG A 11 0.83 -20.77 -5.96
C ARG A 11 1.43 -19.60 -5.19
N TYR A 12 2.34 -19.87 -4.25
CA TYR A 12 2.88 -18.83 -3.36
C TYR A 12 4.37 -18.56 -3.54
N ILE A 13 5.02 -19.20 -4.53
CA ILE A 13 6.46 -19.02 -4.78
C ILE A 13 6.85 -17.55 -4.94
N HIS A 14 6.03 -16.76 -5.62
CA HIS A 14 6.28 -15.34 -5.81
C HIS A 14 6.19 -14.56 -4.49
N ILE A 15 5.25 -14.92 -3.60
CA ILE A 15 5.12 -14.29 -2.29
C ILE A 15 6.34 -14.61 -1.43
N ASP A 16 6.81 -15.85 -1.45
CA ASP A 16 7.97 -16.26 -0.66
C ASP A 16 9.27 -15.61 -1.15
N VAL A 17 9.43 -15.46 -2.48
CA VAL A 17 10.54 -14.71 -3.07
C VAL A 17 10.50 -13.25 -2.61
N ILE A 18 9.33 -12.61 -2.67
CA ILE A 18 9.17 -11.20 -2.24
C ILE A 18 9.47 -11.07 -0.74
N LYS A 19 8.94 -11.95 0.11
CA LYS A 19 9.26 -11.99 1.54
C LYS A 19 10.77 -12.18 1.76
N GLY A 20 11.41 -13.03 0.98
CA GLY A 20 12.85 -13.24 1.00
C GLY A 20 13.64 -11.98 0.68
N ILE A 21 13.23 -11.21 -0.34
CA ILE A 21 13.86 -9.93 -0.72
C ILE A 21 13.83 -8.93 0.44
N TYR A 22 12.72 -8.87 1.18
CA TYR A 22 12.52 -7.93 2.29
C TYR A 22 13.02 -8.44 3.65
N LYS A 23 13.43 -9.71 3.76
CA LYS A 23 13.94 -10.30 5.00
C LYS A 23 15.27 -9.66 5.41
N ASN A 24 15.43 -9.35 6.71
CA ASN A 24 16.66 -8.80 7.30
C ASN A 24 17.19 -7.55 6.58
N ASN A 25 16.29 -6.72 6.07
CA ASN A 25 16.66 -5.52 5.33
C ASN A 25 17.42 -4.54 6.25
N LYS A 26 18.55 -4.00 5.79
CA LYS A 26 19.39 -3.06 6.54
C LYS A 26 19.71 -1.84 5.69
N GLY A 27 19.69 -0.67 6.31
CA GLY A 27 20.08 0.61 5.71
C GLY A 27 21.39 1.12 6.30
N LYS A 28 22.08 1.98 5.56
CA LYS A 28 23.20 2.81 6.03
C LYS A 28 23.03 4.20 5.44
N ILE A 29 23.34 5.23 6.21
CA ILE A 29 23.42 6.60 5.70
C ILE A 29 24.87 6.83 5.27
N LYS A 30 25.07 7.36 4.06
CA LYS A 30 26.38 7.76 3.55
C LYS A 30 26.43 9.28 3.48
N LEU A 31 27.38 9.87 4.18
CA LEU A 31 27.80 11.27 4.01
C LEU A 31 29.17 11.24 3.31
N GLU A 32 30.24 11.70 3.95
CA GLU A 32 31.60 11.47 3.46
C GLU A 32 32.03 10.00 3.59
N THR A 33 31.66 9.37 4.70
CA THR A 33 31.84 7.93 4.95
C THR A 33 30.50 7.27 5.28
N PHE A 34 30.47 5.93 5.29
CA PHE A 34 29.30 5.18 5.69
C PHE A 34 29.13 5.18 7.21
N GLY A 35 27.93 5.53 7.67
CA GLY A 35 27.52 5.35 9.05
C GLY A 35 27.22 3.88 9.43
N PRO A 36 26.83 3.64 10.69
CA PRO A 36 26.43 2.32 11.17
C PRO A 36 25.18 1.80 10.44
N SER A 37 25.04 0.47 10.38
CA SER A 37 23.85 -0.15 9.82
C SER A 37 22.70 -0.16 10.80
N PHE A 38 21.49 0.09 10.31
CA PHE A 38 20.24 -0.04 11.06
C PHE A 38 19.26 -0.96 10.31
N ALA A 39 18.34 -1.59 11.04
CA ALA A 39 17.31 -2.43 10.43
C ALA A 39 16.24 -1.55 9.75
N ILE A 40 15.79 -1.96 8.57
CA ILE A 40 14.66 -1.35 7.88
C ILE A 40 13.43 -2.22 8.15
N GLU A 41 12.55 -1.74 9.01
CA GLU A 41 11.33 -2.46 9.44
C GLU A 41 10.09 -2.09 8.61
N ARG A 42 10.10 -0.92 7.95
CA ARG A 42 8.96 -0.36 7.23
C ARG A 42 9.38 0.20 5.87
N GLY A 43 8.41 0.26 4.96
CA GLY A 43 8.57 0.83 3.62
C GLY A 43 9.07 -0.14 2.57
N VAL A 44 9.07 0.33 1.32
CA VAL A 44 9.56 -0.39 0.14
C VAL A 44 10.95 0.11 -0.25
N ARG A 45 11.76 -0.71 -0.93
CA ARG A 45 13.11 -0.30 -1.34
C ARG A 45 13.07 0.70 -2.49
N GLN A 46 13.50 1.94 -2.28
CA GLN A 46 13.64 2.91 -3.38
C GLN A 46 14.62 2.41 -4.44
N GLY A 47 14.34 2.69 -5.72
CA GLY A 47 15.14 2.21 -6.85
C GLY A 47 14.94 0.73 -7.21
N ASN A 48 14.12 -0.03 -6.47
CA ASN A 48 13.76 -1.40 -6.84
C ASN A 48 12.55 -1.41 -7.80
N PRO A 49 12.64 -2.07 -8.97
CA PRO A 49 11.54 -2.14 -9.95
C PRO A 49 10.21 -2.71 -9.42
N LEU A 50 10.26 -3.51 -8.36
CA LEU A 50 9.08 -4.11 -7.75
C LEU A 50 8.37 -3.16 -6.76
N SER A 51 9.10 -2.21 -6.17
CA SER A 51 8.59 -1.34 -5.11
C SER A 51 7.36 -0.51 -5.53
N PRO A 52 7.29 0.08 -6.74
CA PRO A 52 6.10 0.78 -7.18
C PRO A 52 4.85 -0.12 -7.21
N LYS A 53 4.99 -1.36 -7.68
CA LYS A 53 3.87 -2.32 -7.75
C LYS A 53 3.41 -2.74 -6.35
N LEU A 54 4.34 -2.96 -5.42
CA LEU A 54 4.01 -3.30 -4.03
C LEU A 54 3.31 -2.15 -3.32
N PHE A 55 3.78 -0.92 -3.54
CA PHE A 55 3.16 0.28 -3.01
C PHE A 55 1.71 0.42 -3.51
N ILE A 56 1.49 0.32 -4.82
CA ILE A 56 0.15 0.39 -5.43
C ILE A 56 -0.76 -0.74 -4.91
N ALA A 57 -0.25 -1.97 -4.80
CA ALA A 57 -1.04 -3.10 -4.30
C ALA A 57 -1.52 -2.90 -2.85
N ILE A 58 -0.70 -2.28 -2.00
CA ILE A 58 -1.09 -1.96 -0.62
C ILE A 58 -2.14 -0.83 -0.62
N LEU A 59 -1.95 0.21 -1.44
CA LEU A 59 -2.93 1.30 -1.55
C LEU A 59 -4.29 0.79 -2.04
N GLU A 60 -4.30 -0.15 -2.99
CA GLU A 60 -5.51 -0.84 -3.46
C GLU A 60 -6.17 -1.68 -2.36
N ASP A 61 -5.39 -2.44 -1.58
CA ASP A 61 -5.90 -3.22 -0.45
C ASP A 61 -6.52 -2.34 0.65
N ILE A 62 -6.02 -1.11 0.85
CA ILE A 62 -6.63 -0.15 1.78
C ILE A 62 -7.96 0.37 1.22
N ILE A 63 -7.96 0.85 -0.03
CA ILE A 63 -9.13 1.51 -0.63
C ILE A 63 -10.27 0.52 -0.89
N SER A 64 -9.96 -0.71 -1.30
CA SER A 64 -10.97 -1.76 -1.52
C SER A 64 -11.75 -2.17 -0.27
N LYS A 65 -11.26 -1.80 0.93
CA LYS A 65 -11.96 -2.01 2.21
C LYS A 65 -12.90 -0.87 2.59
N ILE A 66 -12.93 0.20 1.79
CA ILE A 66 -13.74 1.38 2.04
C ILE A 66 -14.89 1.42 1.03
N ASP A 67 -16.12 1.54 1.52
CA ASP A 67 -17.29 1.74 0.66
C ASP A 67 -17.49 3.23 0.35
N TRP A 68 -17.09 3.64 -0.84
CA TRP A 68 -17.35 4.96 -1.41
C TRP A 68 -18.29 4.90 -2.61
N SER A 69 -19.10 3.85 -2.74
CA SER A 69 -20.02 3.68 -3.88
C SER A 69 -21.04 4.82 -4.05
N LYS A 70 -21.30 5.57 -2.97
CA LYS A 70 -22.20 6.74 -2.93
C LYS A 70 -21.50 8.00 -2.41
N SER A 71 -20.19 8.07 -2.54
CA SER A 71 -19.38 9.21 -2.13
C SER A 71 -18.59 9.73 -3.31
N GLY A 72 -18.39 11.05 -3.40
CA GLY A 72 -17.71 11.64 -4.55
C GLY A 72 -18.51 12.70 -5.26
N LEU A 73 -18.08 13.01 -6.48
CA LEU A 73 -18.84 13.82 -7.43
C LEU A 73 -19.82 12.93 -8.18
N TYR A 74 -21.10 13.33 -8.26
CA TYR A 74 -22.08 12.61 -9.06
C TYR A 74 -22.06 13.11 -10.51
N ILE A 75 -21.54 12.28 -11.43
CA ILE A 75 -21.32 12.65 -12.83
C ILE A 75 -21.87 11.54 -13.73
N ASN A 76 -22.76 11.89 -14.65
CA ASN A 76 -23.34 10.96 -15.64
C ASN A 76 -23.93 9.67 -15.06
N GLY A 77 -24.53 9.73 -13.86
CA GLY A 77 -25.16 8.57 -13.22
C GLY A 77 -24.25 7.74 -12.34
N GLU A 78 -22.97 8.09 -12.23
CA GLU A 78 -21.97 7.38 -11.44
C GLU A 78 -21.28 8.30 -10.43
N TYR A 79 -20.80 7.73 -9.32
CA TYR A 79 -20.03 8.47 -8.31
C TYR A 79 -18.53 8.35 -8.58
N LEU A 80 -17.87 9.48 -8.80
CA LEU A 80 -16.42 9.59 -8.88
C LEU A 80 -15.84 9.99 -7.52
N SER A 81 -15.36 9.01 -6.76
CA SER A 81 -14.86 9.22 -5.39
C SER A 81 -13.42 9.70 -5.31
N HIS A 82 -12.52 9.16 -6.15
CA HIS A 82 -11.10 9.44 -6.04
C HIS A 82 -10.32 9.21 -7.35
N LEU A 83 -9.17 9.88 -7.47
CA LEU A 83 -8.18 9.67 -8.53
C LEU A 83 -6.84 9.27 -7.91
N ARG A 84 -6.09 8.38 -8.57
CA ARG A 84 -4.80 7.90 -8.10
C ARG A 84 -3.75 7.93 -9.19
N PHE A 85 -2.56 8.40 -8.85
CA PHE A 85 -1.39 8.31 -9.71
C PHE A 85 -0.13 8.12 -8.87
N ALA A 86 0.60 7.02 -9.09
CA ALA A 86 1.76 6.65 -8.28
C ALA A 86 1.43 6.69 -6.77
N ASP A 87 2.03 7.62 -6.03
CA ASP A 87 1.83 7.89 -4.62
C ASP A 87 0.80 8.98 -4.29
N ASP A 88 0.27 9.66 -5.31
CA ASP A 88 -0.75 10.70 -5.16
C ASP A 88 -2.17 10.12 -5.17
N LEU A 89 -2.98 10.59 -4.22
CA LEU A 89 -4.41 10.29 -4.10
C LEU A 89 -5.20 11.60 -3.97
N VAL A 90 -6.16 11.81 -4.87
CA VAL A 90 -7.10 12.94 -4.83
C VAL A 90 -8.47 12.41 -4.44
N LEU A 91 -9.04 12.94 -3.35
CA LEU A 91 -10.42 12.69 -2.97
C LEU A 91 -11.32 13.78 -3.55
N LEU A 92 -12.48 13.37 -4.05
CA LEU A 92 -13.47 14.25 -4.64
C LEU A 92 -14.75 14.16 -3.83
N SER A 93 -15.49 15.26 -3.71
CA SER A 93 -16.74 15.33 -2.94
C SER A 93 -17.51 16.59 -3.31
N GLU A 94 -18.84 16.55 -3.25
CA GLU A 94 -19.72 17.70 -3.48
C GLU A 94 -19.80 18.64 -2.27
N CYS A 95 -19.46 18.15 -1.07
CA CYS A 95 -19.50 18.96 0.16
C CYS A 95 -18.36 18.62 1.12
N SER A 96 -18.04 19.59 1.98
CA SER A 96 -16.93 19.48 2.96
C SER A 96 -17.16 18.40 4.00
N THR A 97 -18.41 18.18 4.41
CA THR A 97 -18.77 17.16 5.42
C THR A 97 -18.52 15.74 4.89
N GLN A 98 -18.93 15.45 3.65
CA GLN A 98 -18.63 14.16 3.02
C GLN A 98 -17.12 13.99 2.79
N LEU A 99 -16.41 15.05 2.37
CA LEU A 99 -14.96 14.99 2.19
C LEU A 99 -14.25 14.65 3.50
N GLN A 100 -14.66 15.27 4.61
CA GLN A 100 -14.15 14.98 5.94
C GLN A 100 -14.37 13.51 6.33
N GLN A 101 -15.57 12.97 6.11
CA GLN A 101 -15.89 11.56 6.36
C GLN A 101 -15.03 10.60 5.52
N MET A 102 -14.80 10.93 4.25
CA MET A 102 -13.93 10.15 3.37
C MET A 102 -12.49 10.14 3.88
N MET A 103 -11.95 11.29 4.29
CA MET A 103 -10.62 11.40 4.88
C MET A 103 -10.49 10.59 6.17
N GLU A 104 -11.47 10.70 7.09
CA GLU A 104 -11.46 9.95 8.35
C GLU A 104 -11.50 8.44 8.11
N THR A 105 -12.34 7.99 7.18
CA THR A 105 -12.44 6.56 6.85
C THR A 105 -11.16 6.03 6.23
N LEU A 106 -10.51 6.82 5.37
CA LEU A 106 -9.20 6.49 4.80
C LEU A 106 -8.11 6.44 5.89
N HIS A 107 -8.09 7.40 6.81
CA HIS A 107 -7.14 7.43 7.92
C HIS A 107 -7.29 6.19 8.82
N LEU A 108 -8.52 5.88 9.24
CA LEU A 108 -8.80 4.73 10.10
C LEU A 108 -8.48 3.39 9.40
N THR A 109 -8.74 3.28 8.10
CA THR A 109 -8.50 2.05 7.35
C THR A 109 -7.01 1.84 7.07
N SER A 110 -6.28 2.89 6.72
CA SER A 110 -4.83 2.83 6.50
C SER A 110 -4.05 2.52 7.77
N ALA A 111 -4.48 3.02 8.93
CA ALA A 111 -3.87 2.72 10.23
C ALA A 111 -3.94 1.23 10.62
N ARG A 112 -4.84 0.46 10.01
CA ARG A 112 -4.98 -0.99 10.25
C ARG A 112 -3.95 -1.81 9.48
N VAL A 113 -3.21 -1.22 8.54
CA VAL A 113 -2.17 -1.92 7.77
C VAL A 113 -0.87 -1.95 8.59
N PRO A 114 -0.41 -3.14 9.03
CA PRO A 114 0.82 -3.25 9.82
C PRO A 114 2.03 -2.74 9.03
N GLY A 115 2.82 -1.86 9.63
CA GLY A 115 4.03 -1.32 9.02
C GLY A 115 3.82 -0.09 8.12
N TRP A 116 2.59 0.42 8.02
CA TRP A 116 2.26 1.73 7.44
C TRP A 116 1.98 2.75 8.55
N GLY A 117 2.59 3.94 8.47
CA GLY A 117 2.53 5.00 9.47
C GLY A 117 3.88 5.32 10.13
N TRP A 118 4.02 6.56 10.60
CA TRP A 118 5.14 6.99 11.46
C TRP A 118 4.84 6.57 12.90
N LYS A 119 5.86 6.20 13.68
CA LYS A 119 5.71 6.07 15.15
C LYS A 119 5.75 7.44 15.78
#